data_AF-A0A9P0L0I4-F1
#
_entry.id   AF-A0A9P0L0I4-F1
#
_cell.length_a   1.000
_cell.length_b   1.000
_cell.length_c   1.000
_cell.angle_alpha   90.00
_cell.angle_beta   90.00
_cell.angle_gamma   90.00
#
_symmetry.space_group_name_H-M   'P 1'
#
loop_
_entity.id
_entity.type
_entity.pdbx_description
1 polymer ?
#
loop_
_entity_poly.entity_id
_entity_poly.type
_entity_poly.pdbx_seq_one_letter_code
_entity_poly.pdbx_strand_id
1 'polypeptide(L)'
;MYGFIVLVLVFFLNQHHAATTGRNISEEDELITVVTVYRHGDRAPIKPIPTSEYCDPSYWPMGFGHLTKFGIERQYDLGKWLRKRYDFLLSPTYKASEIYVRSTDEDRVLMSAYSNLAGLYPPQGSQVWNDRIFWQPIPVHTIPRNIDDVIVEKRSCPKYDTLLNATIKSDYFSRINDKYADLYETISNWTGIDVSDVEDIKLIRSTLYAIKSYNATYLPEWEKDMNWHLIDNLAGLAYLR
;
A
#
# COMPACT_ATOMS: atom_id res chain seq x y z
N MET A 1 -26.57 -12.99 -25.02
CA MET A 1 -25.28 -13.40 -24.42
C MET A 1 -24.77 -12.19 -23.66
N TYR A 2 -25.09 -12.10 -22.36
CA TYR A 2 -24.75 -10.96 -21.53
C TYR A 2 -23.25 -11.02 -21.20
N GLY A 3 -22.49 -10.04 -21.69
CA GLY A 3 -21.08 -9.90 -21.38
C GLY A 3 -20.91 -9.23 -20.01
N PHE A 4 -20.11 -9.84 -19.13
CA PHE A 4 -19.80 -9.28 -17.83
C PHE A 4 -18.58 -8.33 -17.95
N ILE A 5 -18.68 -7.15 -17.36
CA ILE A 5 -17.55 -6.21 -17.21
C ILE A 5 -16.99 -6.39 -15.79
N VAL A 6 -15.71 -6.76 -15.70
CA VAL A 6 -14.94 -6.75 -14.44
C VAL A 6 -14.10 -5.48 -14.44
N LEU A 7 -14.51 -4.48 -13.66
CA LEU A 7 -13.72 -3.29 -13.39
C LEU A 7 -12.78 -3.55 -12.21
N VAL A 8 -11.49 -3.66 -12.49
CA VAL A 8 -10.43 -3.66 -11.48
C VAL A 8 -9.95 -2.23 -11.31
N LEU A 9 -10.31 -1.59 -10.21
CA LEU A 9 -9.83 -0.25 -9.88
C LEU A 9 -8.66 -0.37 -8.90
N VAL A 10 -7.46 -0.04 -9.40
CA VAL A 10 -6.23 0.09 -8.61
C VAL A 10 -6.09 1.56 -8.23
N PHE A 11 -6.35 1.91 -6.97
CA PHE A 11 -6.19 3.27 -6.49
C PHE A 11 -4.82 3.44 -5.84
N PHE A 12 -3.95 4.22 -6.48
CA PHE A 12 -2.82 4.85 -5.80
C PHE A 12 -3.34 6.16 -5.19
N LEU A 13 -3.07 6.41 -3.89
CA LEU A 13 -3.58 7.58 -3.14
C LEU A 13 -3.04 8.94 -3.64
N ASN A 14 -2.48 9.02 -4.85
CA ASN A 14 -2.20 10.27 -5.53
C ASN A 14 -2.65 10.14 -6.99
N GLN A 15 -3.67 10.94 -7.33
CA GLN A 15 -4.32 11.15 -8.63
C GLN A 15 -5.55 10.28 -8.95
N HIS A 16 -6.68 10.97 -9.09
CA HIS A 16 -8.02 10.47 -9.40
C HIS A 16 -8.16 10.02 -10.86
N HIS A 17 -7.43 8.99 -11.30
CA HIS A 17 -7.63 8.43 -12.63
C HIS A 17 -8.08 6.96 -12.52
N ALA A 18 -9.40 6.75 -12.65
CA ALA A 18 -9.96 5.45 -12.91
C ALA A 18 -9.65 5.07 -14.37
N ALA A 19 -8.85 4.03 -14.58
CA ALA A 19 -8.60 3.52 -15.93
C ALA A 19 -9.90 2.89 -16.48
N THR A 20 -10.44 3.44 -17.56
CA THR A 20 -11.57 2.85 -18.29
C THR A 20 -11.02 2.12 -19.52
N THR A 21 -11.45 0.88 -19.75
CA THR A 21 -11.20 0.21 -21.03
C THR A 21 -11.99 0.94 -22.11
N GLY A 22 -11.37 1.28 -23.24
CA GLY A 22 -11.92 2.11 -24.33
C GLY A 22 -13.10 1.52 -25.13
N ARG A 23 -14.03 0.82 -24.48
CA ARG A 23 -15.37 0.54 -25.04
C ARG A 23 -16.25 1.77 -24.84
N ASN A 24 -17.06 2.08 -25.85
CA ASN A 24 -18.14 3.06 -25.72
C ASN A 24 -19.14 2.51 -24.71
N ILE A 25 -19.19 3.14 -23.54
CA ILE A 25 -20.19 2.88 -22.50
C ILE A 25 -21.53 3.36 -23.07
N SER A 26 -22.51 2.45 -23.18
CA SER A 26 -23.89 2.78 -23.53
C SER A 26 -24.60 3.38 -22.32
N GLU A 27 -25.61 4.22 -22.53
CA GLU A 27 -26.52 4.66 -21.45
C GLU A 27 -27.27 3.48 -20.79
N GLU A 28 -27.32 2.32 -21.46
CA GLU A 28 -27.93 1.08 -20.96
C GLU A 28 -26.98 0.21 -20.11
N ASP A 29 -25.68 0.54 -20.05
CA ASP A 29 -24.71 -0.27 -19.32
C ASP A 29 -24.81 -0.05 -17.81
N GLU A 30 -24.99 -1.13 -17.04
CA GLU A 30 -25.07 -1.12 -15.58
C GLU A 30 -23.81 -1.69 -14.93
N LEU A 31 -23.31 -1.02 -13.88
CA LEU A 31 -22.21 -1.55 -13.07
C LEU A 31 -22.75 -2.62 -12.11
N ILE A 32 -22.38 -3.88 -12.36
CA ILE A 32 -22.85 -5.05 -11.59
C ILE A 32 -21.84 -5.59 -10.57
N THR A 33 -20.55 -5.27 -10.72
CA THR A 33 -19.48 -5.79 -9.87
C THR A 33 -18.28 -4.85 -9.87
N VAL A 34 -17.64 -4.70 -8.71
CA VAL A 34 -16.42 -3.91 -8.52
C VAL A 34 -15.40 -4.75 -7.79
N VAL A 35 -14.16 -4.75 -8.27
CA VAL A 35 -13.01 -5.25 -7.53
C VAL A 35 -12.13 -4.07 -7.16
N THR A 36 -12.01 -3.81 -5.86
CA THR A 36 -11.13 -2.77 -5.32
C THR A 36 -9.85 -3.38 -4.77
N VAL A 37 -8.71 -2.93 -5.27
CA VAL A 37 -7.40 -3.25 -4.68
C VAL A 37 -6.79 -1.94 -4.19
N TYR A 38 -6.49 -1.87 -2.90
CA TYR A 38 -5.91 -0.69 -2.27
C TYR A 38 -4.77 -1.07 -1.34
N ARG A 39 -3.77 -0.19 -1.25
CA ARG A 39 -2.68 -0.31 -0.29
C ARG A 39 -3.18 0.03 1.11
N HIS A 40 -2.52 -0.52 2.13
CA HIS A 40 -2.65 -0.07 3.51
C HIS A 40 -2.47 1.45 3.65
N GLY A 41 -3.00 2.03 4.73
CA GLY A 41 -2.77 3.45 5.07
C GLY A 41 -1.34 3.73 5.53
N ASP A 42 -1.06 4.97 5.91
CA ASP A 42 0.25 5.39 6.41
C ASP A 42 0.73 4.53 7.58
N ARG A 43 2.03 4.22 7.54
CA ARG A 43 2.69 3.37 8.54
C ARG A 43 4.01 3.99 8.97
N ALA A 44 4.52 3.54 10.11
CA ALA A 44 5.90 3.78 10.51
C ALA A 44 6.90 3.17 9.51
N PRO A 45 8.17 3.62 9.51
CA PRO A 45 9.27 2.93 8.85
C PRO A 45 9.32 1.44 9.21
N ILE A 46 9.75 0.59 8.28
CA ILE A 46 9.93 -0.86 8.55
C ILE A 46 11.35 -1.13 9.05
N LYS A 47 12.34 -0.41 8.51
CA LYS A 47 13.74 -0.49 8.92
C LYS A 47 14.24 0.89 9.32
N PRO A 48 15.05 1.00 10.38
CA PRO A 48 15.63 2.26 10.79
C PRO A 48 16.72 2.72 9.81
N ILE A 49 16.89 4.03 9.66
CA ILE A 49 18.10 4.65 9.11
C ILE A 49 19.01 5.00 10.31
N PRO A 50 20.20 4.38 10.44
CA PRO A 50 21.08 4.57 11.59
C PRO A 50 21.39 6.03 11.96
N THR A 51 21.55 6.90 10.96
CA THR A 51 21.88 8.32 11.18
C THR A 51 20.68 9.21 11.50
N SER A 52 19.46 8.66 11.50
CA SER A 52 18.23 9.42 11.78
C SER A 52 17.77 9.21 13.22
N GLU A 53 17.70 10.30 14.01
CA GLU A 53 17.16 10.25 15.39
C GLU A 53 15.69 9.79 15.43
N TYR A 54 14.93 10.09 14.38
CA TYR A 54 13.52 9.69 14.23
C TYR A 54 13.35 8.23 13.78
N CYS A 55 14.45 7.50 13.62
CA CYS A 55 14.45 6.05 13.51
C CYS A 55 14.69 5.37 14.86
N ASP A 56 14.23 5.99 15.95
CA ASP A 56 14.09 5.40 17.27
C ASP A 56 12.62 4.99 17.55
N PRO A 57 12.36 3.79 18.14
CA PRO A 57 10.99 3.32 18.43
C PRO A 57 10.15 4.27 19.30
N SER A 58 10.75 5.14 20.12
CA SER A 58 10.02 6.11 20.95
C SER A 58 9.21 7.13 20.13
N TYR A 59 9.59 7.40 18.87
CA TYR A 59 8.83 8.26 17.96
C TYR A 59 7.67 7.53 17.27
N TRP A 60 7.59 6.20 17.41
CA TRP A 60 6.61 5.35 16.75
C TRP A 60 5.83 4.57 17.80
N PRO A 61 4.71 5.12 18.33
CA PRO A 61 4.00 4.52 19.47
C PRO A 61 3.53 3.08 19.25
N MET A 62 3.25 2.70 18.00
CA MET A 62 2.85 1.34 17.62
C MET A 62 4.05 0.47 17.18
N GLY A 63 5.27 1.01 17.15
CA GLY A 63 6.47 0.36 16.65
C GLY A 63 6.64 0.45 15.13
N PHE A 64 7.78 -0.05 14.64
CA PHE A 64 8.10 -0.08 13.22
C PHE A 64 7.17 -0.97 12.41
N GLY A 65 6.85 -0.54 11.19
CA GLY A 65 6.01 -1.27 10.25
C GLY A 65 4.52 -1.27 10.59
N HIS A 66 4.11 -0.72 11.74
CA HIS A 66 2.70 -0.62 12.14
C HIS A 66 2.00 0.60 11.53
N LEU A 67 0.67 0.47 11.38
CA LEU A 67 -0.20 1.54 10.89
C LEU A 67 -0.21 2.71 11.87
N THR A 68 -0.15 3.94 11.36
CA THR A 68 -0.24 5.16 12.18
C THR A 68 -1.69 5.62 12.30
N LYS A 69 -1.96 6.57 13.20
CA LYS A 69 -3.27 7.23 13.30
C LYS A 69 -3.70 7.86 11.96
N PHE A 70 -2.76 8.46 11.23
CA PHE A 70 -3.03 9.05 9.92
C PHE A 70 -3.37 7.97 8.88
N GLY A 71 -2.80 6.77 9.02
CA GLY A 71 -3.15 5.63 8.17
C GLY A 71 -4.56 5.11 8.41
N ILE A 72 -4.99 5.08 9.67
CA ILE A 72 -6.38 4.75 10.05
C ILE A 72 -7.34 5.77 9.44
N GLU A 73 -7.08 7.06 9.64
CA GLU A 73 -7.91 8.16 9.10
C GLU A 73 -8.04 8.10 7.58
N ARG A 74 -6.92 7.93 6.86
CA ARG A 74 -6.92 7.82 5.38
C ARG A 74 -7.75 6.64 4.88
N GLN A 75 -7.70 5.50 5.57
CA GLN A 75 -8.48 4.33 5.18
C GLN A 75 -9.96 4.52 5.50
N TYR A 76 -10.28 5.11 6.64
CA TYR A 76 -11.66 5.49 6.97
C TYR A 76 -12.26 6.46 5.94
N ASP A 77 -11.48 7.47 5.52
CA ASP A 77 -11.89 8.40 4.47
C ASP A 77 -12.06 7.73 3.11
N LEU A 78 -11.18 6.79 2.75
CA LEU A 78 -11.35 5.96 1.55
C LEU A 78 -12.65 5.14 1.65
N GLY A 79 -12.96 4.56 2.80
CA GLY A 79 -14.22 3.84 3.04
C GLY A 79 -15.46 4.71 2.82
N LYS A 80 -15.47 5.93 3.37
CA LYS A 80 -16.55 6.90 3.13
C LYS A 80 -16.67 7.27 1.65
N TRP A 81 -15.55 7.45 0.96
CA TRP A 81 -15.56 7.75 -0.46
C TRP A 81 -16.13 6.58 -1.28
N LEU A 82 -15.72 5.35 -0.97
CA LEU A 82 -16.27 4.14 -1.60
C LEU A 82 -17.77 4.01 -1.33
N ARG A 83 -18.24 4.31 -0.11
CA ARG A 83 -19.67 4.32 0.23
C ARG A 83 -20.46 5.28 -0.65
N LYS A 84 -19.95 6.51 -0.81
CA LYS A 84 -20.58 7.53 -1.65
C LYS A 84 -20.53 7.14 -3.13
N ARG A 85 -19.44 6.53 -3.59
CA ARG A 85 -19.26 6.18 -4.99
C ARG A 85 -20.15 5.02 -5.42
N TYR A 86 -20.40 4.06 -4.54
CA TYR A 86 -21.12 2.83 -4.85
C TYR A 86 -22.43 2.72 -4.08
N ASP A 87 -23.05 3.85 -3.72
CA ASP A 87 -24.32 3.88 -3.00
C ASP A 87 -25.47 3.23 -3.80
N PHE A 88 -25.41 3.28 -5.13
CA PHE A 88 -26.34 2.64 -6.04
C PHE A 88 -26.14 1.12 -6.15
N LEU A 89 -24.93 0.61 -5.86
CA LEU A 89 -24.58 -0.81 -5.95
C LEU A 89 -24.65 -1.51 -4.59
N LEU A 90 -24.30 -0.81 -3.52
CA LEU A 90 -24.20 -1.36 -2.16
C LEU A 90 -25.41 -0.96 -1.31
N SER A 91 -26.06 -1.94 -0.69
CA SER A 91 -27.18 -1.69 0.21
C SER A 91 -26.79 -0.73 1.35
N PRO A 92 -27.70 0.12 1.86
CA PRO A 92 -27.45 1.02 3.00
C PRO A 92 -26.87 0.32 4.24
N THR A 93 -27.31 -0.90 4.51
CA THR A 93 -26.83 -1.77 5.58
C THR A 93 -25.95 -2.87 5.02
N TYR A 94 -24.97 -3.33 5.80
CA TYR A 94 -24.08 -4.44 5.41
C TYR A 94 -24.89 -5.71 5.11
N LYS A 95 -24.58 -6.39 4.00
CA LYS A 95 -25.08 -7.73 3.71
C LYS A 95 -23.92 -8.63 3.34
N ALA A 96 -23.83 -9.78 4.00
CA ALA A 96 -22.77 -10.76 3.77
C ALA A 96 -22.74 -11.31 2.33
N SER A 97 -23.85 -11.21 1.59
CA SER A 97 -23.95 -11.62 0.19
C SER A 97 -23.46 -10.57 -0.82
N GLU A 98 -23.22 -9.32 -0.40
CA GLU A 98 -22.88 -8.22 -1.32
C GLU A 98 -21.38 -7.92 -1.38
N ILE A 99 -20.63 -8.20 -0.31
CA ILE A 99 -19.20 -7.89 -0.25
C ILE A 99 -18.40 -9.07 0.27
N TYR A 100 -17.19 -9.21 -0.27
CA TYR A 100 -16.16 -10.10 0.23
C TYR A 100 -14.87 -9.29 0.43
N VAL A 101 -14.27 -9.40 1.61
CA VAL A 101 -13.08 -8.62 1.97
C VAL A 101 -11.93 -9.57 2.27
N ARG A 102 -10.82 -9.40 1.56
CA ARG A 102 -9.58 -10.15 1.77
C ARG A 102 -8.42 -9.20 2.02
N SER A 103 -7.65 -9.49 3.06
CA SER A 103 -6.42 -8.80 3.44
C SER A 103 -5.25 -9.78 3.37
N THR A 104 -4.04 -9.26 3.17
CA THR A 104 -2.82 -10.01 3.48
C THR A 104 -2.66 -10.13 5.00
N ASP A 105 -1.95 -11.15 5.45
CA ASP A 105 -1.72 -11.44 6.87
C ASP A 105 -0.59 -10.57 7.44
N GLU A 106 -0.89 -9.27 7.56
CA GLU A 106 -0.01 -8.23 8.11
C GLU A 106 -0.88 -7.22 8.85
N ASP A 107 -0.55 -6.92 10.11
CA ASP A 107 -1.36 -6.07 11.01
C ASP A 107 -1.81 -4.76 10.35
N ARG A 108 -0.88 -4.04 9.73
CA ARG A 108 -1.19 -2.76 9.07
C ARG A 108 -2.23 -2.88 7.95
N VAL A 109 -2.31 -4.03 7.29
CA VAL A 109 -3.25 -4.27 6.18
C VAL A 109 -4.60 -4.68 6.72
N LEU A 110 -4.64 -5.57 7.72
CA LEU A 110 -5.86 -5.94 8.43
C LEU A 110 -6.52 -4.72 9.10
N MET A 111 -5.74 -3.93 9.83
CA MET A 111 -6.21 -2.67 10.44
C MET A 111 -6.71 -1.67 9.40
N SER A 112 -6.05 -1.59 8.24
CA SER A 112 -6.51 -0.74 7.13
C SER A 112 -7.87 -1.19 6.60
N ALA A 113 -8.06 -2.49 6.38
CA ALA A 113 -9.34 -3.04 5.92
C ALA A 113 -10.46 -2.74 6.91
N TYR A 114 -10.23 -2.95 8.22
CA TYR A 114 -11.24 -2.61 9.23
C TYR A 114 -11.53 -1.11 9.33
N SER A 115 -10.51 -0.26 9.21
CA SER A 115 -10.69 1.20 9.18
C SER A 115 -11.51 1.64 7.97
N ASN A 116 -11.23 1.05 6.81
CA ASN A 116 -12.00 1.28 5.58
C ASN A 116 -13.45 0.82 5.74
N LEU A 117 -13.68 -0.38 6.26
CA LEU A 117 -15.02 -0.92 6.49
C LEU A 117 -15.83 -0.09 7.49
N ALA A 118 -15.18 0.51 8.50
CA ALA A 118 -15.84 1.44 9.42
C ALA A 118 -16.37 2.69 8.68
N GLY A 119 -15.67 3.18 7.66
CA GLY A 119 -16.14 4.29 6.81
C GLY A 119 -17.15 3.85 5.75
N LEU A 120 -17.05 2.59 5.28
CA LEU A 120 -17.92 2.03 4.25
C LEU A 120 -19.30 1.64 4.80
N TYR A 121 -19.38 1.08 6.01
CA TYR A 121 -20.62 0.55 6.60
C TYR A 121 -20.81 0.97 8.06
N PRO A 122 -21.01 2.26 8.35
CA PRO A 122 -21.51 2.68 9.66
C PRO A 122 -22.86 1.97 9.93
N PRO A 123 -23.08 1.41 11.14
CA PRO A 123 -24.28 0.64 11.45
C PRO A 123 -25.53 1.53 11.39
N GLN A 124 -26.61 0.99 10.84
CA GLN A 124 -27.89 1.66 10.68
C GLN A 124 -29.05 0.72 11.03
N GLY A 125 -30.15 1.27 11.55
CA GLY A 125 -31.35 0.51 11.89
C GLY A 125 -31.05 -0.66 12.83
N SER A 126 -31.47 -1.87 12.45
CA SER A 126 -31.27 -3.09 13.24
C SER A 126 -29.82 -3.55 13.37
N GLN A 127 -28.87 -2.99 12.62
CA GLN A 127 -27.43 -3.28 12.75
C GLN A 127 -26.75 -2.43 13.82
N VAL A 128 -27.44 -1.44 14.39
CA VAL A 128 -26.94 -0.70 15.56
C VAL A 128 -27.06 -1.59 16.78
N TRP A 129 -25.93 -2.18 17.19
CA TRP A 129 -25.85 -3.02 18.39
C TRP A 129 -25.47 -2.21 19.64
N ASN A 130 -25.02 -0.97 19.48
CA ASN A 130 -24.57 -0.09 20.55
C ASN A 130 -24.76 1.39 20.18
N ASP A 131 -25.41 2.16 21.05
CA ASP A 131 -25.75 3.58 20.80
C ASP A 131 -24.57 4.55 20.91
N ARG A 132 -23.42 4.08 21.38
CA ARG A 132 -22.19 4.88 21.54
C ARG A 132 -21.06 4.46 20.61
N ILE A 133 -21.20 3.33 19.94
CA ILE A 133 -20.18 2.76 19.05
C ILE A 133 -20.77 2.63 17.65
N PHE A 134 -20.44 3.59 16.78
CA PHE A 134 -20.86 3.61 15.38
C PHE A 134 -19.96 2.73 14.50
N TRP A 135 -19.76 1.48 14.93
CA TRP A 135 -18.98 0.47 14.25
C TRP A 135 -19.69 -0.88 14.35
N GLN A 136 -19.53 -1.73 13.34
CA GLN A 136 -20.01 -3.11 13.38
C GLN A 136 -18.93 -4.06 12.87
N PRO A 137 -18.87 -5.30 13.39
CA PRO A 137 -17.93 -6.29 12.90
C PRO A 137 -18.31 -6.72 11.48
N ILE A 138 -17.38 -6.55 10.55
CA ILE A 138 -17.47 -7.07 9.19
C ILE A 138 -16.28 -8.01 8.98
N PRO A 139 -16.48 -9.27 8.52
CA PRO A 139 -15.40 -10.23 8.33
C PRO A 139 -14.34 -9.73 7.33
N VAL A 140 -13.07 -9.84 7.72
CA VAL A 140 -11.90 -9.66 6.85
C VAL A 140 -11.17 -10.99 6.80
N HIS A 141 -11.10 -11.59 5.62
CA HIS A 141 -10.46 -12.88 5.42
C HIS A 141 -8.97 -12.70 5.15
N THR A 142 -8.15 -13.63 5.63
CA THR A 142 -6.73 -13.66 5.32
C THR A 142 -6.22 -15.09 5.26
N ILE A 143 -5.03 -15.27 4.71
CA ILE A 143 -4.28 -16.52 4.74
C ILE A 143 -2.84 -16.21 5.13
N PRO A 144 -2.14 -17.13 5.82
CA PRO A 144 -0.76 -16.91 6.25
C PRO A 144 0.12 -16.45 5.09
N ARG A 145 0.94 -15.43 5.34
CA ARG A 145 1.74 -14.77 4.31
C ARG A 145 2.60 -15.72 3.48
N ASN A 146 3.22 -16.72 4.11
CA ASN A 146 4.12 -17.68 3.46
C ASN A 146 3.41 -18.67 2.50
N ILE A 147 2.08 -18.72 2.52
CA ILE A 147 1.29 -19.54 1.60
C ILE A 147 0.39 -18.69 0.69
N ASP A 148 0.46 -17.36 0.78
CA ASP A 148 -0.29 -16.47 -0.10
C ASP A 148 0.36 -16.42 -1.48
N ASP A 149 -0.31 -17.01 -2.46
CA ASP A 149 0.06 -17.07 -3.87
C ASP A 149 -0.77 -16.13 -4.76
N VAL A 150 -1.56 -15.23 -4.15
CA VAL A 150 -2.45 -14.33 -4.89
C VAL A 150 -2.15 -12.86 -4.63
N ILE A 151 -1.93 -12.43 -3.38
CA ILE A 151 -1.72 -10.99 -3.08
C ILE A 151 -0.27 -10.70 -2.72
N VAL A 152 0.32 -11.43 -1.77
CA VAL A 152 1.73 -11.21 -1.37
C VAL A 152 2.71 -11.98 -2.24
N GLU A 153 2.25 -13.06 -2.90
CA GLU A 153 3.06 -13.92 -3.75
C GLU A 153 4.31 -14.46 -3.03
N LYS A 154 4.15 -14.86 -1.76
CA LYS A 154 5.24 -15.35 -0.90
C LYS A 154 5.25 -16.87 -0.72
N ARG A 155 4.34 -17.58 -1.39
CA ARG A 155 4.41 -19.02 -1.54
C ARG A 155 5.73 -19.41 -2.20
N SER A 156 6.43 -20.39 -1.62
CA SER A 156 7.71 -20.86 -2.14
C SER A 156 7.60 -21.27 -3.62
N CYS A 157 8.46 -20.68 -4.45
CA CYS A 157 8.52 -20.94 -5.88
C CYS A 157 9.98 -20.91 -6.35
N PRO A 158 10.67 -22.07 -6.41
CA PRO A 158 12.09 -22.12 -6.78
C PRO A 158 12.40 -21.50 -8.15
N LYS A 159 11.45 -21.60 -9.08
CA LYS A 159 11.60 -20.99 -10.41
C LYS A 159 11.56 -19.46 -10.33
N TYR A 160 10.69 -18.88 -9.52
CA TYR A 160 10.67 -17.44 -9.26
C TYR A 160 11.99 -16.99 -8.65
N ASP A 161 12.48 -17.67 -7.61
CA ASP A 161 13.75 -17.30 -6.96
C ASP A 161 14.93 -17.37 -7.95
N THR A 162 14.94 -18.36 -8.83
CA THR A 162 15.96 -18.49 -9.89
C THR A 162 15.87 -17.33 -10.88
N LEU A 163 14.67 -16.98 -11.34
CA LEU A 163 14.45 -15.91 -12.29
C LEU A 163 14.76 -14.54 -11.68
N LEU A 164 14.30 -14.27 -10.46
CA LEU A 164 14.59 -13.02 -9.74
C LEU A 164 16.10 -12.84 -9.55
N ASN A 165 16.81 -13.89 -9.12
CA ASN A 165 18.27 -13.85 -8.99
C ASN A 165 18.96 -13.61 -10.33
N ALA A 166 18.47 -14.20 -11.43
CA ALA A 166 19.00 -13.95 -12.77
C ALA A 166 18.72 -12.52 -13.23
N THR A 167 17.54 -11.96 -12.93
CA THR A 167 17.17 -10.57 -13.24
C THR A 167 18.07 -9.59 -12.48
N ILE A 168 18.22 -9.76 -11.17
CA ILE A 168 19.07 -8.91 -10.33
C ILE A 168 20.53 -8.90 -10.84
N LYS A 169 21.01 -10.04 -11.34
CA LYS A 169 22.37 -10.18 -11.89
C LYS A 169 22.49 -9.90 -13.39
N SER A 170 21.42 -9.44 -14.04
CA SER A 170 21.43 -9.17 -15.48
C SER A 170 22.31 -7.96 -15.83
N ASP A 171 22.79 -7.90 -17.06
CA ASP A 171 23.52 -6.76 -17.61
C ASP A 171 22.77 -5.43 -17.43
N TYR A 172 21.44 -5.46 -17.46
CA TYR A 172 20.62 -4.27 -17.23
C TYR A 172 20.82 -3.72 -15.82
N PHE A 173 20.60 -4.55 -14.79
CA PHE A 173 20.74 -4.10 -13.40
C PHE A 173 22.20 -3.84 -13.02
N SER A 174 23.14 -4.62 -13.57
CA SER A 174 24.58 -4.33 -13.39
C SER A 174 24.93 -2.95 -13.92
N ARG A 175 24.49 -2.59 -15.14
CA ARG A 175 24.74 -1.24 -15.71
C ARG A 175 24.05 -0.13 -14.93
N ILE A 176 22.86 -0.38 -14.38
CA ILE A 176 22.18 0.59 -13.51
C ILE A 176 23.01 0.82 -12.25
N ASN A 177 23.45 -0.26 -11.58
CA ASN A 177 24.25 -0.13 -10.36
C ASN A 177 25.60 0.54 -10.64
N ASP A 178 26.30 0.17 -11.72
CA ASP A 178 27.56 0.81 -12.12
C ASP A 178 27.37 2.30 -12.41
N LYS A 179 26.29 2.65 -13.10
CA LYS A 179 25.97 4.05 -13.45
C LYS A 179 25.71 4.92 -12.22
N TYR A 180 25.15 4.35 -11.15
CA TYR A 180 24.74 5.10 -9.95
C TYR A 180 25.60 4.79 -8.72
N ALA A 181 26.78 4.17 -8.89
CA ALA A 181 27.68 3.81 -7.80
C ALA A 181 28.04 5.01 -6.89
N ASP A 182 28.40 6.16 -7.46
CA ASP A 182 28.73 7.37 -6.69
C ASP A 182 27.54 7.88 -5.86
N LEU A 183 26.32 7.75 -6.40
CA LEU A 183 25.10 8.10 -5.68
C LEU A 183 24.86 7.13 -4.51
N TYR A 184 25.09 5.83 -4.73
CA TYR A 184 24.95 4.82 -3.69
C TYR A 184 25.94 5.07 -2.56
N GLU A 185 27.21 5.33 -2.87
CA GLU A 185 28.23 5.71 -1.88
C GLU A 185 27.82 6.96 -1.10
N THR A 186 27.31 7.98 -1.78
CA THR A 186 26.81 9.21 -1.14
C THR A 186 25.68 8.91 -0.15
N ILE A 187 24.70 8.10 -0.55
CA ILE A 187 23.57 7.73 0.31
C ILE A 187 24.04 6.83 1.46
N SER A 188 25.01 5.95 1.23
CA SER A 188 25.61 5.13 2.27
C SER A 188 26.22 6.00 3.37
N ASN A 189 26.98 7.04 2.97
CA ASN A 189 27.57 7.99 3.89
C ASN A 189 26.51 8.79 4.67
N TRP A 190 25.40 9.17 4.03
CA TRP A 190 24.31 9.89 4.69
C TRP A 190 23.50 9.04 5.67
N THR A 191 23.26 7.78 5.33
CA THR A 191 22.33 6.90 6.06
C THR A 191 23.03 5.98 7.06
N GLY A 192 24.31 5.69 6.86
CA GLY A 192 25.02 4.64 7.58
C GLY A 192 24.60 3.21 7.15
N ILE A 193 23.91 3.07 6.02
CA ILE A 193 23.50 1.80 5.43
C ILE A 193 24.43 1.52 4.25
N ASP A 194 24.89 0.29 4.08
CA ASP A 194 25.62 -0.10 2.87
C ASP A 194 24.63 -0.22 1.70
N VAL A 195 24.62 0.78 0.82
CA VAL A 195 23.77 0.83 -0.37
C VAL A 195 24.55 0.28 -1.56
N SER A 196 24.04 -0.80 -2.12
CA SER A 196 24.71 -1.52 -3.22
C SER A 196 23.85 -1.65 -4.47
N ASP A 197 22.52 -1.54 -4.34
CA ASP A 197 21.60 -1.70 -5.45
C ASP A 197 20.28 -0.91 -5.29
N VAL A 198 19.39 -1.06 -6.26
CA VAL A 198 18.06 -0.45 -6.26
C VAL A 198 17.13 -0.94 -5.15
N GLU A 199 17.39 -2.10 -4.53
CA GLU A 199 16.60 -2.61 -3.40
C GLU A 199 16.91 -1.84 -2.12
N ASP A 200 18.17 -1.54 -1.89
CA ASP A 200 18.60 -0.67 -0.78
C ASP A 200 18.01 0.73 -0.94
N ILE A 201 18.02 1.26 -2.17
CA ILE A 201 17.36 2.53 -2.49
C ILE A 201 15.85 2.46 -2.22
N LYS A 202 15.18 1.38 -2.62
CA LYS A 202 13.75 1.18 -2.33
C LYS A 202 13.47 1.21 -0.82
N LEU A 203 14.34 0.60 -0.02
CA LEU A 203 14.22 0.60 1.43
C LEU A 203 14.35 2.01 2.00
N ILE A 204 15.41 2.73 1.64
CA ILE A 204 15.69 4.09 2.11
C ILE A 204 14.57 5.04 1.72
N ARG A 205 14.16 4.99 0.44
CA ARG A 205 13.02 5.75 -0.07
C ARG A 205 11.76 5.46 0.72
N SER A 206 11.46 4.18 0.99
CA SER A 206 10.28 3.82 1.78
C SER A 206 10.34 4.32 3.22
N THR A 207 11.53 4.36 3.83
CA THR A 207 11.72 4.84 5.19
C THR A 207 11.54 6.35 5.26
N LEU A 208 12.22 7.11 4.40
CA LEU A 208 12.09 8.57 4.35
C LEU A 208 10.65 8.99 4.01
N TYR A 209 9.97 8.28 3.12
CA TYR A 209 8.57 8.56 2.82
C TYR A 209 7.64 8.33 4.03
N ALA A 210 7.88 7.26 4.81
CA ALA A 210 7.12 7.00 6.02
C ALA A 210 7.34 8.09 7.08
N ILE A 211 8.59 8.53 7.26
CA ILE A 211 8.96 9.67 8.13
C ILE A 211 8.23 10.93 7.67
N LYS A 212 8.37 11.29 6.39
CA LYS A 212 7.74 12.49 5.80
C LYS A 212 6.22 12.52 5.95
N SER A 213 5.56 11.38 5.74
CA SER A 213 4.09 11.30 5.83
C SER A 213 3.60 11.41 7.28
N TYR A 214 4.42 11.01 8.25
CA TYR A 214 4.09 11.17 9.66
C TYR A 214 4.37 12.60 10.14
N ASN A 215 5.56 13.12 9.86
CA ASN A 215 5.94 14.50 10.10
C ASN A 215 7.12 14.88 9.20
N ALA A 216 6.90 15.84 8.28
CA ALA A 216 7.94 16.30 7.36
C ALA A 216 9.15 16.93 8.07
N THR A 217 8.99 17.45 9.30
CA THR A 217 10.11 18.02 10.07
C THR A 217 11.05 16.96 10.63
N TYR A 218 10.70 15.67 10.53
CA TYR A 218 11.54 14.56 10.99
C TYR A 218 12.51 14.06 9.91
N LEU A 219 12.47 14.67 8.71
CA LEU A 219 13.44 14.36 7.68
C LEU A 219 14.82 14.88 8.08
N PRO A 220 15.89 14.10 7.82
CA PRO A 220 17.25 14.55 8.10
C PRO A 220 17.64 15.70 7.17
N GLU A 221 18.51 16.60 7.63
CA GLU A 221 18.86 17.83 6.89
C GLU A 221 19.45 17.55 5.49
N TRP A 222 20.24 16.48 5.36
CA TRP A 222 20.83 16.04 4.08
C TRP A 222 19.79 15.60 3.04
N GLU A 223 18.53 15.33 3.44
CA GLU A 223 17.47 14.99 2.50
C GLU A 223 17.21 16.11 1.49
N LYS A 224 17.53 17.36 1.84
CA LYS A 224 17.38 18.53 0.95
C LYS A 224 18.28 18.45 -0.28
N ASP A 225 19.41 17.75 -0.17
CA ASP A 225 20.37 17.55 -1.26
C ASP A 225 19.99 16.33 -2.13
N MET A 226 18.97 15.56 -1.72
CA MET A 226 18.56 14.34 -2.40
C MET A 226 17.63 14.64 -3.59
N ASN A 227 17.98 14.08 -4.75
CA ASN A 227 17.11 14.14 -5.92
C ASN A 227 15.97 13.10 -5.82
N TRP A 228 14.84 13.51 -5.25
CA TRP A 228 13.66 12.65 -5.07
C TRP A 228 13.16 11.98 -6.33
N HIS A 229 13.16 12.69 -7.46
CA HIS A 229 12.69 12.11 -8.72
C HIS A 229 13.59 10.94 -9.15
N LEU A 230 14.91 11.09 -9.02
CA LEU A 230 15.84 9.99 -9.31
C LEU A 230 15.66 8.82 -8.33
N ILE A 231 15.54 9.10 -7.03
CA ILE A 231 15.34 8.08 -6.00
C ILE A 231 14.02 7.32 -6.18
N ASP A 232 12.94 8.01 -6.53
CA ASP A 232 11.66 7.38 -6.85
C ASP A 232 11.77 6.48 -8.09
N ASN A 233 12.48 6.92 -9.13
CA ASN A 233 12.72 6.10 -10.32
C ASN A 233 13.53 4.84 -9.99
N LEU A 234 14.64 4.97 -9.27
CA LEU A 234 15.49 3.84 -8.87
C LEU A 234 14.75 2.86 -7.96
N ALA A 235 14.02 3.37 -6.96
CA ALA A 235 13.15 2.56 -6.11
C ALA A 235 12.04 1.84 -6.92
N GLY A 236 11.55 2.48 -7.99
CA GLY A 236 10.61 1.91 -8.94
C GLY A 236 11.17 0.70 -9.69
N LEU A 237 12.44 0.76 -10.11
CA LEU A 237 13.12 -0.35 -10.79
C LEU A 237 13.18 -1.62 -9.93
N ALA A 238 13.25 -1.50 -8.61
CA ALA A 238 13.23 -2.65 -7.70
C ALA A 238 11.89 -3.42 -7.68
N TYR A 239 10.83 -2.88 -8.28
CA TYR A 239 9.56 -3.57 -8.52
C TYR A 239 9.45 -4.18 -9.94
N LEU A 240 10.42 -3.92 -10.82
CA LEU A 240 10.47 -4.43 -12.20
C LEU A 240 11.40 -5.65 -12.38
N ARG A 241 11.93 -6.19 -11.28
CA ARG A 241 12.86 -7.33 -11.26
C ARG A 241 12.17 -8.68 -11.08
#